data_AF-A0AAI8R729-F1
#
_entry.id   AF-A0AAI8R729-F1
#
_cell.length_a   1.000
_cell.length_b   1.000
_cell.length_c   1.000
_cell.angle_alpha   90.00
_cell.angle_beta   90.00
_cell.angle_gamma   90.00
#
_symmetry.space_group_name_H-M   'P 1'
#
loop_
_entity.id
_entity.type
_entity.pdbx_description
1 polymer ?
#
loop_
_entity_poly.entity_id
_entity_poly.type
_entity_poly.pdbx_seq_one_letter_code
_entity_poly.pdbx_strand_id
1 'polypeptide(L)'
;MDISIIDATKTNKTTGIMYGNEDAPKQMIEFVNLACPYCRQWFIESYDILEEAVQSGRLLRIIKLFDKEKPSLQKGNVMHHHITTTDGKVALKQIKAIFDAQDEWKQLDLAGIAEYATETLGLTEQEDQATTQAIIDEANAAHIQFVPTVIIDEHIFDESITPEELSELVK
;
A
#
# COMPACT_ATOMS: atom_id res chain seq x y z
N MET A 1 -3.87 4.51 -16.36
CA MET A 1 -2.42 4.15 -16.34
C MET A 1 -2.08 3.37 -17.61
N ASP A 2 -0.89 3.50 -18.20
CA ASP A 2 -0.46 2.54 -19.24
C ASP A 2 0.11 1.30 -18.56
N ILE A 3 -0.73 0.28 -18.39
CA ILE A 3 -0.35 -0.97 -17.73
C ILE A 3 0.46 -1.89 -18.66
N SER A 4 0.51 -1.61 -19.97
CA SER A 4 1.17 -2.48 -20.96
C SER A 4 2.69 -2.53 -20.82
N ILE A 5 3.28 -1.54 -20.15
CA ILE A 5 4.72 -1.47 -19.88
C ILE A 5 5.11 -2.20 -18.59
N ILE A 6 4.15 -2.56 -17.74
CA ILE A 6 4.43 -3.16 -16.43
C ILE A 6 4.79 -4.64 -16.63
N ASP A 7 5.95 -5.04 -16.12
CA ASP A 7 6.39 -6.43 -16.09
C ASP A 7 6.12 -7.03 -14.69
N ALA A 8 4.92 -7.56 -14.49
CA ALA A 8 4.52 -8.17 -13.22
C ALA A 8 5.45 -9.33 -12.79
N THR A 9 6.14 -9.97 -13.73
CA THR A 9 7.09 -11.07 -13.42
C THR A 9 8.34 -10.59 -12.67
N LYS A 10 8.58 -9.27 -12.61
CA LYS A 10 9.66 -8.63 -11.85
C LYS A 10 9.24 -8.22 -10.45
N THR A 11 7.99 -8.44 -10.07
CA THR A 11 7.51 -8.24 -8.71
C THR A 11 7.69 -9.50 -7.86
N ASN A 12 7.61 -9.37 -6.55
CA ASN A 12 7.72 -10.49 -5.62
C ASN A 12 6.65 -10.42 -4.51
N LYS A 13 6.43 -11.57 -3.88
CA LYS A 13 5.47 -11.78 -2.79
C LYS A 13 6.14 -11.83 -1.41
N THR A 14 7.38 -11.35 -1.29
CA THR A 14 8.21 -11.47 -0.08
C THR A 14 8.57 -10.14 0.55
N THR A 15 8.62 -9.06 -0.24
CA THR A 15 8.97 -7.72 0.20
C THR A 15 7.71 -6.90 0.47
N GLY A 16 7.64 -6.28 1.65
CA GLY A 16 6.51 -5.45 2.07
C GLY A 16 5.76 -6.04 3.26
N ILE A 17 4.58 -5.49 3.53
CA ILE A 17 3.76 -5.83 4.69
C ILE A 17 2.81 -6.96 4.30
N MET A 18 2.94 -8.10 4.99
CA MET A 18 2.11 -9.28 4.77
C MET A 18 0.85 -9.20 5.65
N TYR A 19 -0.33 -9.18 5.03
CA TYR A 19 -1.61 -9.20 5.73
C TYR A 19 -2.53 -10.30 5.20
N GLY A 20 -2.70 -11.35 6.02
CA GLY A 20 -3.52 -12.51 5.72
C GLY A 20 -2.81 -13.83 6.00
N ASN A 21 -3.36 -14.94 5.51
CA ASN A 21 -2.75 -16.26 5.66
C ASN A 21 -1.67 -16.46 4.58
N GLU A 22 -0.45 -16.85 4.96
CA GLU A 22 0.65 -17.10 4.02
C GLU A 22 0.33 -18.22 3.01
N ASP A 23 -0.52 -19.18 3.41
CA ASP A 23 -1.00 -20.28 2.57
C ASP A 23 -2.24 -19.92 1.72
N ALA A 24 -2.66 -18.66 1.70
CA ALA A 24 -3.82 -18.23 0.92
C ALA A 24 -3.61 -18.53 -0.58
N PRO A 25 -4.63 -19.07 -1.28
CA PRO A 25 -4.51 -19.44 -2.69
C PRO A 25 -4.31 -18.22 -3.61
N LYS A 26 -4.75 -17.03 -3.18
CA LYS A 26 -4.54 -15.77 -3.89
C LYS A 26 -3.58 -14.87 -3.12
N GLN A 27 -2.73 -14.18 -3.88
CA GLN A 27 -1.78 -13.20 -3.36
C GLN A 27 -1.92 -11.93 -4.18
N MET A 28 -2.13 -10.80 -3.49
CA MET A 28 -2.29 -9.49 -4.10
C MET A 28 -1.12 -8.59 -3.71
N ILE A 29 -0.46 -8.02 -4.71
CA ILE A 29 0.62 -7.03 -4.52
C ILE A 29 0.03 -5.64 -4.71
N GLU A 30 0.29 -4.74 -3.76
CA GLU A 30 -0.21 -3.37 -3.79
C GLU A 30 0.94 -2.37 -3.64
N PHE A 31 1.30 -1.64 -4.69
CA PHE A 31 2.19 -0.48 -4.60
C PHE A 31 1.37 0.76 -4.30
N VAL A 32 1.51 1.31 -3.09
CA VAL A 32 0.73 2.45 -2.61
C VAL A 32 1.61 3.52 -2.00
N ASN A 33 1.15 4.76 -2.01
CA ASN A 33 1.76 5.85 -1.25
C ASN A 33 0.70 6.52 -0.39
N LEU A 34 0.97 6.70 0.91
CA LEU A 34 -0.03 7.17 1.88
C LEU A 34 -0.45 8.63 1.66
N ALA A 35 0.28 9.42 0.86
CA ALA A 35 -0.16 10.76 0.45
C ALA A 35 -0.96 10.78 -0.86
N CYS A 36 -1.08 9.66 -1.57
CA CYS A 36 -1.81 9.60 -2.83
C CYS A 36 -3.34 9.55 -2.56
N PRO A 37 -4.14 10.48 -3.13
CA PRO A 37 -5.60 10.44 -2.98
C PRO A 37 -6.23 9.23 -3.69
N TYR A 38 -5.65 8.78 -4.81
CA TYR A 38 -6.12 7.58 -5.51
C TYR A 38 -5.81 6.30 -4.71
N CYS A 39 -4.67 6.24 -3.99
CA CYS A 39 -4.41 5.14 -3.07
C CYS A 39 -5.40 5.13 -1.90
N ARG A 40 -5.80 6.31 -1.40
CA ARG A 40 -6.85 6.44 -0.39
C ARG A 40 -8.19 5.94 -0.92
N GLN A 41 -8.57 6.34 -2.14
CA GLN A 41 -9.79 5.86 -2.79
C GLN A 41 -9.79 4.34 -2.91
N TRP A 42 -8.74 3.77 -3.51
CA TRP A 42 -8.53 2.32 -3.60
C TRP A 42 -8.70 1.65 -2.24
N PHE A 43 -8.02 2.16 -1.21
CA PHE A 43 -8.07 1.58 0.13
C PHE A 43 -9.48 1.57 0.73
N ILE A 44 -10.23 2.66 0.60
CA ILE A 44 -11.58 2.79 1.16
C ILE A 44 -12.58 1.93 0.40
N GLU A 45 -12.58 1.99 -0.94
CA GLU A 45 -13.57 1.30 -1.78
C GLU A 45 -13.35 -0.22 -1.79
N SER A 46 -12.11 -0.68 -1.64
CA SER A 46 -11.77 -2.10 -1.57
C SER A 46 -11.82 -2.69 -0.16
N TYR A 47 -11.89 -1.86 0.90
CA TYR A 47 -11.61 -2.29 2.28
C TYR A 47 -12.40 -3.53 2.70
N ASP A 48 -13.73 -3.48 2.61
CA ASP A 48 -14.60 -4.55 3.11
C ASP A 48 -14.46 -5.85 2.29
N ILE A 49 -14.27 -5.73 0.97
CA ILE A 49 -14.08 -6.88 0.07
C ILE A 49 -12.76 -7.59 0.41
N LEU A 50 -11.68 -6.82 0.53
CA LEU A 50 -10.35 -7.38 0.81
C LEU A 50 -10.27 -7.93 2.24
N GLU A 51 -10.88 -7.25 3.20
CA GLU A 51 -10.92 -7.70 4.60
C GLU A 51 -11.67 -9.04 4.72
N GLU A 52 -12.82 -9.19 4.06
CA GLU A 52 -13.56 -10.46 4.05
C GLU A 52 -12.73 -11.58 3.37
N ALA A 53 -12.11 -11.31 2.23
CA ALA A 53 -11.27 -12.29 1.53
C ALA A 53 -10.05 -12.71 2.38
N VAL A 54 -9.44 -11.79 3.12
CA VAL A 54 -8.36 -12.09 4.06
C VAL A 54 -8.87 -12.91 5.24
N GLN A 55 -9.98 -12.52 5.87
CA GLN A 55 -10.54 -13.22 7.03
C GLN A 55 -11.03 -14.64 6.70
N SER A 56 -11.51 -14.86 5.48
CA SER A 56 -11.87 -16.19 4.97
C SER A 56 -10.66 -17.03 4.52
N GLY A 57 -9.44 -16.50 4.63
CA GLY A 57 -8.20 -17.19 4.28
C GLY A 57 -7.96 -17.34 2.78
N ARG A 58 -8.72 -16.63 1.94
CA ARG A 58 -8.64 -16.70 0.48
C ARG A 58 -7.55 -15.80 -0.10
N LEU A 59 -7.24 -14.72 0.60
CA LEU A 59 -6.30 -13.70 0.15
C LEU A 59 -5.17 -13.45 1.16
N LEU A 60 -3.95 -13.36 0.64
CA LEU A 60 -2.82 -12.68 1.29
C LEU A 60 -2.54 -11.37 0.56
N ARG A 61 -2.50 -10.27 1.30
CA ARG A 61 -2.10 -8.96 0.77
C ARG A 61 -0.63 -8.71 1.07
N ILE A 62 0.09 -8.21 0.06
CA ILE A 62 1.48 -7.79 0.11
C ILE A 62 1.50 -6.29 -0.18
N ILE A 63 1.42 -5.48 0.89
CA ILE A 63 1.32 -4.03 0.79
C ILE A 63 2.73 -3.45 0.75
N LYS A 64 3.06 -2.79 -0.35
CA LYS A 64 4.36 -2.15 -0.61
C LYS A 64 4.19 -0.64 -0.52
N LEU A 65 4.67 -0.07 0.59
CA LEU A 65 4.72 1.36 0.81
C LEU A 65 5.82 1.97 -0.09
N PHE A 66 5.41 2.50 -1.23
CA PHE A 66 6.32 2.94 -2.28
C PHE A 66 6.64 4.42 -2.10
N ASP A 67 7.84 4.70 -1.59
CA ASP A 67 8.40 6.05 -1.51
C ASP A 67 8.54 6.68 -2.90
N LYS A 68 8.13 7.94 -3.02
CA LYS A 68 8.12 8.66 -4.30
C LYS A 68 8.90 9.96 -4.21
N GLU A 69 9.56 10.31 -5.31
CA GLU A 69 10.30 11.57 -5.48
C GLU A 69 9.41 12.79 -5.72
N LYS A 70 8.19 12.58 -6.22
CA LYS A 70 7.25 13.70 -6.49
C LYS A 70 6.98 14.45 -5.17
N PRO A 71 7.17 15.78 -5.08
CA PRO A 71 7.06 16.52 -3.82
C PRO A 71 5.74 16.32 -3.08
N SER A 72 4.63 16.19 -3.81
CA SER A 72 3.31 15.92 -3.20
C SER A 72 3.20 14.54 -2.52
N LEU A 73 4.03 13.58 -2.93
CA LEU A 73 4.03 12.20 -2.44
C LEU A 73 5.17 11.92 -1.46
N GLN A 74 6.23 12.74 -1.42
CA GLN A 74 7.27 12.69 -0.37
C GLN A 74 6.68 12.83 1.04
N LYS A 75 5.56 13.55 1.17
CA LYS A 75 4.77 13.61 2.41
C LYS A 75 4.31 12.22 2.90
N GLY A 76 3.99 11.32 1.96
CA GLY A 76 3.61 9.95 2.26
C GLY A 76 4.78 9.10 2.72
N ASN A 77 5.99 9.38 2.24
CA ASN A 77 7.21 8.67 2.64
C ASN A 77 7.43 8.81 4.16
N VAL A 78 7.26 10.02 4.71
CA VAL A 78 7.33 10.25 6.18
C VAL A 78 6.36 9.34 6.93
N MET A 79 5.12 9.23 6.46
CA MET A 79 4.12 8.35 7.05
C MET A 79 4.46 6.87 6.90
N HIS A 80 5.09 6.46 5.79
CA HIS A 80 5.53 5.08 5.58
C HIS A 80 6.50 4.61 6.67
N HIS A 81 7.41 5.51 7.07
CA HIS A 81 8.45 5.22 8.06
C HIS A 81 7.92 5.10 9.48
N HIS A 82 6.61 5.28 9.71
CA HIS A 82 5.94 5.11 11.00
C HIS A 82 5.03 3.87 11.04
N ILE A 83 4.90 3.13 9.93
CA ILE A 83 4.08 1.93 9.87
C ILE A 83 4.85 0.71 10.39
N THR A 84 4.18 -0.10 11.20
CA THR A 84 4.70 -1.39 11.65
C THR A 84 4.70 -2.37 10.49
N THR A 85 5.85 -2.98 10.19
CA THR A 85 5.99 -3.91 9.05
C THR A 85 5.93 -5.39 9.44
N THR A 86 6.08 -5.70 10.74
CA THR A 86 6.16 -7.07 11.26
C THR A 86 4.81 -7.67 11.66
N ASP A 87 3.75 -6.86 11.73
CA ASP A 87 2.37 -7.29 12.00
C ASP A 87 1.43 -6.59 11.02
N GLY A 88 1.01 -7.32 9.97
CA GLY A 88 0.15 -6.76 8.93
C GLY A 88 -1.22 -6.30 9.43
N LYS A 89 -1.74 -6.89 10.51
CA LYS A 89 -3.04 -6.49 11.08
C LYS A 89 -2.93 -5.15 11.80
N VAL A 90 -1.84 -4.94 12.53
CA VAL A 90 -1.53 -3.64 13.12
C VAL A 90 -1.25 -2.61 12.03
N ALA A 91 -0.42 -2.98 11.04
CA ALA A 91 -0.10 -2.14 9.90
C ALA A 91 -1.34 -1.64 9.17
N LEU A 92 -2.29 -2.53 8.86
CA LEU A 92 -3.51 -2.17 8.14
C LEU A 92 -4.35 -1.14 8.92
N LYS A 93 -4.43 -1.27 10.25
CA LYS A 93 -5.12 -0.29 11.10
C LYS A 93 -4.43 1.07 11.08
N GLN A 94 -3.10 1.09 11.12
CA GLN A 94 -2.31 2.32 11.05
C GLN A 94 -2.48 2.99 9.69
N ILE A 95 -2.39 2.22 8.59
CA ILE A 95 -2.64 2.69 7.22
C ILE A 95 -4.05 3.29 7.12
N LYS A 96 -5.07 2.61 7.66
CA LYS A 96 -6.43 3.14 7.70
C LYS A 96 -6.50 4.48 8.43
N ALA A 97 -5.92 4.59 9.63
CA ALA A 97 -5.93 5.82 10.40
C ALA A 97 -5.24 6.99 9.65
N ILE A 98 -4.13 6.72 8.97
CA ILE A 98 -3.42 7.70 8.14
C ILE A 98 -4.27 8.13 6.95
N PHE A 99 -4.95 7.21 6.28
CA PHE A 99 -5.85 7.54 5.17
C PHE A 99 -7.10 8.30 5.63
N ASP A 100 -7.68 7.96 6.77
CA ASP A 100 -8.83 8.66 7.35
C ASP A 100 -8.48 10.13 7.62
N ALA A 101 -7.27 10.39 8.14
CA ALA A 101 -6.74 11.72 8.45
C ALA A 101 -6.00 12.41 7.29
N GLN A 102 -6.02 11.84 6.07
CA GLN A 102 -5.18 12.28 4.95
C GLN A 102 -5.28 13.78 4.62
N ASP A 103 -6.48 14.36 4.72
CA ASP A 103 -6.70 15.77 4.39
C ASP A 103 -6.10 16.73 5.41
N GLU A 104 -5.88 16.26 6.65
CA GLU A 104 -5.32 17.05 7.75
C GLU A 104 -3.80 17.12 7.65
N TRP A 105 -3.12 15.97 7.74
CA TRP A 105 -1.66 15.94 7.82
C TRP A 105 -0.99 16.32 6.50
N LYS A 106 -1.64 16.13 5.34
CA LYS A 106 -1.07 16.54 4.06
C LYS A 106 -0.92 18.05 3.90
N GLN A 107 -1.56 18.87 4.74
CA GLN A 107 -1.35 20.32 4.73
C GLN A 107 -0.06 20.74 5.44
N LEU A 108 0.50 19.86 6.27
CA LEU A 108 1.70 20.13 7.07
C LEU A 108 2.98 20.00 6.23
N ASP A 109 4.07 20.55 6.74
CA ASP A 109 5.42 20.28 6.22
C ASP A 109 5.94 18.92 6.73
N LEU A 110 7.12 18.49 6.29
CA LEU A 110 7.62 17.15 6.62
C LEU A 110 7.83 16.96 8.13
N ALA A 111 8.29 18.00 8.83
CA ALA A 111 8.48 17.96 10.27
C ALA A 111 7.13 17.85 11.00
N GLY A 112 6.14 18.65 10.61
CA GLY A 112 4.79 18.58 11.17
C GLY A 112 4.08 17.26 10.86
N ILE A 113 4.37 16.60 9.73
CA ILE A 113 3.84 15.26 9.44
C ILE A 113 4.42 14.23 10.40
N ALA A 114 5.73 14.27 10.67
CA ALA A 114 6.35 13.38 11.64
C ALA A 114 5.77 13.59 13.05
N GLU A 115 5.61 14.86 13.47
CA GLU A 115 4.95 15.19 14.75
C GLU A 115 3.49 14.72 14.78
N TYR A 116 2.73 14.87 13.69
CA TYR A 116 1.36 14.37 13.61
C TYR A 116 1.31 12.84 13.74
N ALA A 117 2.25 12.13 13.11
CA ALA A 117 2.34 10.67 13.20
C ALA A 117 2.59 10.21 14.65
N THR A 118 3.47 10.89 15.39
CA THR A 118 3.79 10.52 16.78
C THR A 118 2.76 11.02 17.79
N GLU A 119 2.41 12.30 17.76
CA GLU A 119 1.62 12.96 18.80
C GLU A 119 0.10 12.77 18.61
N THR A 120 -0.37 12.73 17.35
CA THR A 120 -1.80 12.58 17.05
C THR A 120 -2.19 11.13 16.80
N LEU A 121 -1.40 10.41 15.98
CA LEU A 121 -1.70 9.02 15.62
C LEU A 121 -1.06 7.99 16.58
N GLY A 122 -0.18 8.41 17.48
CA GLY A 122 0.48 7.52 18.45
C GLY A 122 1.42 6.51 17.80
N LEU A 123 1.93 6.80 16.60
CA LEU A 123 2.84 5.94 15.87
C LEU A 123 4.29 6.20 16.33
N THR A 124 5.17 5.25 16.03
CA THR A 124 6.61 5.38 16.33
C THR A 124 7.39 5.26 15.03
N GLU A 125 8.35 6.16 14.84
CA GLU A 125 9.30 6.09 13.73
C GLU A 125 10.07 4.78 13.79
N GLN A 126 10.06 4.05 12.68
CA GLN A 126 10.65 2.72 12.52
C GLN A 126 11.07 2.50 11.07
N GLU A 127 11.79 3.48 10.49
CA GLU A 127 12.27 3.39 9.12
C GLU A 127 13.10 2.12 8.89
N ASP A 128 12.70 1.35 7.88
CA ASP A 128 13.47 0.22 7.34
C ASP A 128 13.97 0.58 5.94
N GLN A 129 15.14 1.21 5.89
CA GLN A 129 15.76 1.65 4.64
C GLN A 129 16.01 0.49 3.66
N ALA A 130 16.30 -0.71 4.16
CA ALA A 130 16.55 -1.87 3.30
C ALA A 130 15.26 -2.31 2.59
N THR A 131 14.16 -2.40 3.34
CA THR A 131 12.85 -2.72 2.75
C THR A 131 12.36 -1.61 1.83
N THR A 132 12.50 -0.33 2.21
CA THR A 132 12.14 0.82 1.37
C THR A 132 12.89 0.78 0.03
N GLN A 133 14.21 0.58 0.06
CA GLN A 133 15.00 0.50 -1.17
C GLN A 133 14.62 -0.72 -2.02
N ALA A 134 14.36 -1.88 -1.39
CA ALA A 134 13.93 -3.07 -2.11
C ALA A 134 12.59 -2.86 -2.85
N ILE A 135 11.64 -2.13 -2.25
CA ILE A 135 10.37 -1.78 -2.90
C ILE A 135 10.60 -0.85 -4.10
N ILE A 136 11.49 0.15 -3.97
CA ILE A 136 11.84 1.07 -5.05
C ILE A 136 12.51 0.30 -6.21
N ASP A 137 13.46 -0.58 -5.90
CA ASP A 137 14.18 -1.39 -6.90
C ASP A 137 13.24 -2.35 -7.62
N GLU A 138 12.33 -2.99 -6.89
CA GLU A 138 11.28 -3.86 -7.45
C GLU A 138 10.35 -3.09 -8.39
N ALA A 139 9.84 -1.93 -7.96
CA ALA A 139 8.99 -1.10 -8.78
C ALA A 139 9.71 -0.65 -10.07
N ASN A 140 10.98 -0.26 -9.97
CA ASN A 140 11.79 0.11 -11.13
C ASN A 140 11.99 -1.07 -12.10
N ALA A 141 12.30 -2.26 -11.57
CA ALA A 141 12.48 -3.47 -12.36
C ALA A 141 11.19 -3.90 -13.08
N ALA A 142 10.04 -3.72 -12.44
CA ALA A 142 8.71 -4.00 -12.99
C ALA A 142 8.12 -2.84 -13.82
N HIS A 143 8.85 -1.74 -13.99
CA HIS A 143 8.39 -0.52 -14.67
C HIS A 143 7.13 0.12 -14.06
N ILE A 144 6.92 -0.07 -12.75
CA ILE A 144 5.81 0.51 -11.99
C ILE A 144 6.15 1.95 -11.61
N GLN A 145 5.56 2.90 -12.33
CA GLN A 145 5.80 4.34 -12.10
C GLN A 145 4.71 5.01 -11.26
N PHE A 146 3.50 4.45 -11.24
CA PHE A 146 2.31 5.07 -10.68
C PHE A 146 1.77 4.29 -9.47
N VAL A 147 1.02 4.99 -8.62
CA VAL A 147 0.35 4.43 -7.45
C VAL A 147 -1.10 4.94 -7.41
N PRO A 148 -2.09 4.12 -7.05
CA PRO A 148 -1.95 2.70 -6.71
C PRO A 148 -1.68 1.85 -7.96
N THR A 149 -0.80 0.85 -7.84
CA THR A 149 -0.71 -0.25 -8.81
C THR A 149 -0.97 -1.53 -8.05
N VAL A 150 -1.99 -2.27 -8.47
CA VAL A 150 -2.42 -3.51 -7.83
C VAL A 150 -2.27 -4.67 -8.81
N ILE A 151 -1.76 -5.79 -8.32
CA ILE A 151 -1.50 -6.99 -9.12
C ILE A 151 -2.09 -8.20 -8.40
N ILE A 152 -2.93 -8.96 -9.09
CA ILE A 152 -3.41 -10.28 -8.65
C ILE A 152 -3.41 -11.25 -9.83
N ASP A 153 -2.66 -12.34 -9.68
CA ASP A 153 -2.31 -13.23 -10.79
C ASP A 153 -1.74 -12.43 -11.97
N GLU A 154 -2.37 -12.51 -13.14
CA GLU A 154 -1.98 -11.78 -14.37
C GLU A 154 -2.70 -10.43 -14.53
N HIS A 155 -3.58 -10.05 -13.59
CA HIS A 155 -4.36 -8.83 -13.68
C HIS A 155 -3.62 -7.67 -13.01
N ILE A 156 -3.47 -6.58 -13.75
CA ILE A 156 -2.86 -5.33 -13.28
C ILE A 156 -3.91 -4.23 -13.41
N PHE A 157 -4.18 -3.52 -12.31
CA PHE A 157 -5.19 -2.47 -12.26
C PHE A 157 -4.84 -1.40 -11.22
N ASP A 158 -5.68 -0.38 -11.13
CA ASP A 158 -5.55 0.76 -10.22
C ASP A 158 -6.88 1.00 -9.49
N GLU A 159 -7.09 2.21 -8.94
CA GLU A 159 -8.31 2.55 -8.19
C GLU A 159 -9.60 2.50 -9.03
N SER A 160 -9.50 2.39 -10.36
CA SER A 160 -10.66 2.39 -11.24
C SER A 160 -11.39 1.04 -11.37
N ILE A 161 -10.87 -0.03 -10.77
CA ILE A 161 -11.52 -1.34 -10.76
C ILE A 161 -12.88 -1.27 -10.04
N THR A 162 -13.90 -1.96 -10.59
CA THR A 162 -15.20 -2.01 -9.94
C THR A 162 -15.23 -2.99 -8.76
N PRO A 163 -16.11 -2.79 -7.76
CA PRO A 163 -16.32 -3.74 -6.67
C PRO A 163 -16.65 -5.16 -7.15
N GLU A 164 -17.44 -5.27 -8.23
CA GLU A 164 -17.81 -6.55 -8.84
C GLU A 164 -16.59 -7.26 -9.45
N GLU A 165 -15.78 -6.56 -10.25
CA GLU A 165 -14.55 -7.12 -10.82
C GLU A 165 -13.55 -7.53 -9.73
N LEU A 166 -13.36 -6.69 -8.72
CA LEU A 166 -12.48 -6.99 -7.60
C LEU A 166 -12.95 -8.25 -6.85
N SER A 167 -14.26 -8.35 -6.61
CA SER A 167 -14.85 -9.51 -5.94
C SER A 167 -14.64 -10.81 -6.73
N GLU A 168 -14.67 -10.78 -8.07
CA GLU A 168 -14.34 -11.96 -8.88
C GLU A 168 -12.86 -12.33 -8.81
N LEU A 169 -11.95 -11.34 -8.75
CA LEU A 169 -10.51 -11.59 -8.69
C LEU A 169 -10.06 -12.22 -7.37
N VAL A 170 -10.71 -11.85 -6.26
CA VAL A 170 -10.38 -12.33 -4.92
C VAL A 170 -11.18 -13.57 -4.48
N LYS A 171 -11.94 -14.18 -5.41
CA LYS A 171 -12.74 -15.37 -5.13
C LYS A 171 -11.94 -16.61 -4.79
#